data_AF-A0AA95GGQ1-F1
#
_entry.id   AF-A0AA95GGQ1-F1
#
_cell.length_a   1.000
_cell.length_b   1.000
_cell.length_c   1.000
_cell.angle_alpha   90.00
_cell.angle_beta   90.00
_cell.angle_gamma   90.00
#
_symmetry.space_group_name_H-M   'P 1'
#
loop_
_entity.id
_entity.type
_entity.pdbx_description
1 polymer ?
#
loop_
_entity_poly.entity_id
_entity_poly.type
_entity_poly.pdbx_seq_one_letter_code
_entity_poly.pdbx_strand_id
1 'polypeptide(L)' 'MYIKPASPNLNDKVERSHLSDKQEFYQVTFRKKRYDSLEMLAKDLDHWRDYYNNERTYQGKMCCGRTPMNT' A
#
# COMPACT_ATOMS: atom_id res chain seq x y z
N MET A 1 -2.92 7.32 22.20
CA MET A 1 -1.76 6.40 22.23
C MET A 1 -0.71 6.97 21.27
N TYR A 2 0.46 7.40 21.75
CA TYR A 2 1.50 8.03 20.92
C TYR A 2 2.46 6.95 20.39
N ILE A 3 2.46 6.73 19.08
CA ILE A 3 3.39 5.81 18.41
C ILE A 3 4.60 6.63 17.96
N LYS A 4 5.79 6.30 18.46
CA LYS A 4 7.02 6.96 18.02
C LYS A 4 7.30 6.65 16.55
N PRO A 5 7.58 7.66 15.71
CA PRO A 5 8.06 7.45 14.35
C PRO A 5 9.30 6.56 14.35
N ALA A 6 9.43 5.67 13.36
CA ALA A 6 10.52 4.71 13.23
C ALA A 6 10.73 3.73 14.41
N SER A 7 9.70 3.49 15.23
CA SER A 7 9.72 2.36 16.16
C SER A 7 9.26 1.08 15.46
N PRO A 8 10.15 0.08 15.28
CA PRO A 8 9.89 -1.05 14.39
C PRO A 8 8.71 -1.92 14.85
N ASN A 9 8.45 -2.00 16.15
CA ASN A 9 7.37 -2.85 16.65
C ASN A 9 5.96 -2.26 16.49
N LEU A 10 5.82 -0.93 16.40
CA LEU A 10 4.50 -0.26 16.40
C LEU A 10 4.15 0.34 15.04
N ASN A 11 5.13 0.73 14.22
CA ASN A 11 4.88 1.44 12.97
C ASN A 11 5.33 0.67 11.70
N ASP A 12 6.00 -0.47 11.83
CA ASP A 12 6.57 -1.18 10.66
C ASP A 12 5.53 -1.54 9.60
N LYS A 13 4.33 -1.95 10.01
CA LYS A 13 3.26 -2.30 9.05
C LYS A 13 2.85 -1.09 8.22
N VAL A 14 2.70 0.07 8.87
CA VAL A 14 2.32 1.33 8.22
C VAL A 14 3.43 1.80 7.30
N GLU A 15 4.68 1.82 7.78
CA GLU A 15 5.84 2.21 6.98
C GLU A 15 6.02 1.32 5.75
N ARG A 16 5.84 0.00 5.88
CA ARG A 16 5.86 -0.93 4.74
C ARG A 16 4.72 -0.67 3.76
N SER A 17 3.51 -0.40 4.24
CA SER A 17 2.37 -0.08 3.38
C SER A 17 2.64 1.20 2.58
N HIS A 18 3.08 2.27 3.25
CA HIS A 18 3.39 3.54 2.59
C HIS A 18 4.52 3.40 1.55
N LEU A 19 5.52 2.55 1.82
CA LEU A 19 6.57 2.27 0.86
C LEU A 19 6.03 1.53 -0.39
N SER A 20 5.17 0.53 -0.19
CA SER A 20 4.50 -0.17 -1.30
C SER A 20 3.62 0.79 -2.12
N ASP A 21 2.82 1.63 -1.48
CA ASP A 21 2.00 2.62 -2.19
C ASP A 21 2.86 3.57 -3.02
N LYS A 22 4.00 4.01 -2.48
CA LYS A 22 4.94 4.87 -3.20
C LYS A 22 5.55 4.17 -4.42
N GLN A 23 6.06 2.96 -4.25
CA GLN A 23 6.83 2.26 -5.29
C GLN A 23 5.95 1.61 -6.36
N GLU A 24 4.84 1.00 -5.95
CA GLU A 24 4.02 0.14 -6.81
C GLU A 24 2.82 0.90 -7.38
N PHE A 25 2.25 1.86 -6.64
CA PHE A 25 1.16 2.69 -7.13
C PHE A 25 1.67 4.02 -7.69
N TYR A 26 2.08 4.97 -6.84
CA TYR A 26 2.32 6.36 -7.26
C TYR A 26 3.39 6.50 -8.34
N GLN A 27 4.53 5.83 -8.22
CA GLN A 27 5.58 5.90 -9.25
C GLN A 27 5.16 5.30 -10.59
N VAL A 28 4.26 4.31 -10.57
CA VAL A 28 3.79 3.62 -11.77
C VAL A 28 2.67 4.41 -12.43
N THR A 29 1.66 4.84 -11.66
CA THR A 29 0.50 5.58 -12.17
C THR A 29 0.90 6.92 -12.73
N PHE A 30 1.75 7.70 -12.05
CA PHE A 30 2.21 9.00 -12.56
C PHE A 30 3.12 8.90 -13.78
N ARG A 31 3.74 7.74 -14.05
CA ARG A 31 4.44 7.49 -15.32
C ARG A 31 3.52 7.12 -16.47
N LYS A 32 2.42 6.42 -16.19
CA LYS A 32 1.52 5.85 -17.20
C LYS A 32 0.32 6.73 -17.53
N LYS A 33 -0.15 7.51 -16.58
CA LYS A 33 -1.42 8.24 -16.65
C LYS A 33 -1.23 9.65 -16.10
N ARG A 34 -1.79 10.62 -16.82
CA ARG A 34 -1.93 12.00 -16.34
C ARG A 34 -3.29 12.12 -15.66
N TYR A 35 -3.32 12.78 -14.51
CA TYR A 35 -4.54 13.00 -13.75
C TYR A 35 -4.94 14.46 -13.85
N ASP A 36 -6.17 14.72 -14.29
CA ASP A 36 -6.70 16.08 -14.46
C ASP A 36 -7.41 16.57 -13.19
N SER A 37 -7.74 15.66 -12.26
CA SER A 37 -8.34 15.99 -10.97
C SER A 37 -7.88 15.05 -9.86
N LEU A 38 -7.98 15.53 -8.62
CA LEU A 38 -7.69 14.74 -7.43
C LEU A 38 -8.68 13.56 -7.28
N GLU A 39 -9.94 13.74 -7.67
CA GLU A 39 -10.96 12.68 -7.62
C GLU A 39 -10.60 11.49 -8.51
N MET A 40 -9.99 11.74 -9.67
CA MET A 40 -9.54 10.67 -10.56
C MET A 40 -8.40 9.86 -9.93
N LEU A 41 -7.47 10.54 -9.25
CA LEU A 41 -6.40 9.89 -8.50
C LEU A 41 -6.96 9.11 -7.31
N ALA A 42 -7.94 9.67 -6.58
CA ALA A 42 -8.57 9.03 -5.44
C ALA A 42 -9.28 7.72 -5.84
N LYS A 43 -10.02 7.70 -6.96
CA LYS A 43 -10.67 6.48 -7.47
C LYS A 43 -9.66 5.39 -7.81
N ASP A 44 -8.58 5.73 -8.50
CA ASP A 44 -7.53 4.77 -8.81
C ASP A 44 -6.83 4.26 -7.55
N LEU A 45 -6.66 5.13 -6.53
CA LEU A 45 -6.08 4.77 -5.25
C LEU A 45 -6.98 3.82 -4.46
N ASP A 46 -8.30 4.02 -4.48
CA ASP A 46 -9.26 3.11 -3.84
C ASP A 46 -9.21 1.72 -4.49
N HIS A 47 -9.21 1.65 -5.82
CA HIS A 47 -9.03 0.39 -6.56
C HIS A 47 -7.69 -0.28 -6.23
N TRP A 48 -6.61 0.50 -6.14
CA TRP A 48 -5.30 -0.01 -5.74
C TRP A 48 -5.32 -0.58 -4.32
N ARG A 49 -5.96 0.11 -3.36
CA ARG A 49 -6.09 -0.38 -1.98
C ARG A 49 -6.87 -1.68 -1.92
N ASP A 50 -7.95 -1.80 -2.68
CA ASP A 50 -8.73 -3.03 -2.74
C ASP A 50 -7.90 -4.20 -3.26
N TYR A 51 -7.16 -4.00 -4.36
CA TYR A 51 -6.21 -4.99 -4.87
C TYR A 51 -5.12 -5.33 -3.85
N TYR A 52 -4.48 -4.31 -3.25
CA TYR A 52 -3.40 -4.50 -2.28
C TYR A 52 -3.87 -5.32 -1.08
N ASN A 53 -5.05 -5.03 -0.55
CA ASN A 53 -5.56 -5.69 0.65
C ASN A 53 -6.12 -7.09 0.39
N ASN A 54 -6.74 -7.32 -0.78
CA ASN A 54 -7.51 -8.55 -1.05
C ASN A 54 -6.83 -9.52 -2.01
N GLU A 55 -5.94 -9.07 -2.88
CA GLU A 55 -5.37 -9.89 -3.95
C GLU A 55 -3.84 -10.00 -3.86
N ARG A 56 -3.17 -8.93 -3.43
CA ARG A 56 -1.71 -8.92 -3.33
C ARG A 56 -1.24 -9.79 -2.16
N THR A 57 -0.70 -10.96 -2.47
CA THR A 57 -0.12 -11.84 -1.46
C THR A 57 1.18 -11.25 -0.90
N TYR A 58 1.36 -11.26 0.43
CA TYR A 58 2.67 -10.94 1.00
C TYR A 58 3.69 -12.01 0.61
N GLN A 59 4.73 -11.61 -0.12
CA GLN A 59 5.81 -12.52 -0.59
C GLN A 59 6.78 -12.97 0.52
N GLY A 60 6.55 -12.59 1.77
CA GLY A 60 7.38 -13.00 2.90
C GLY A 60 7.18 -14.47 3.25
N LYS A 61 8.26 -15.21 3.52
CA LYS A 61 8.26 -16.62 3.96
C LYS A 61 7.27 -16.92 5.10
N MET A 62 7.01 -15.94 5.98
CA MET A 62 6.13 -16.06 7.14
C MET A 62 4.64 -15.80 6.83
N CYS A 63 4.33 -15.17 5.70
CA CYS A 63 2.97 -14.79 5.36
C CYS A 63 2.25 -15.85 4.54
N CYS A 64 2.91 -16.94 4.13
CA CYS A 64 2.30 -18.09 3.44
C CYS A 64 1.41 -17.72 2.24
N GLY A 65 1.71 -16.63 1.53
CA GLY A 65 0.87 -16.14 0.44
C GLY A 65 -0.47 -15.52 0.86
N ARG A 66 -0.67 -15.24 2.15
CA ARG A 66 -1.85 -14.53 2.65
C ARG A 66 -1.79 -13.06 2.22
N THR A 67 -2.96 -12.51 1.98
CA THR A 67 -3.16 -11.10 1.69
C THR A 67 -3.09 -10.28 2.98
N PRO A 68 -2.85 -8.96 2.91
CA PRO A 68 -2.82 -8.10 4.09
C PRO A 68 -4.07 -8.20 4.96
N MET A 69 -5.24 -8.41 4.37
CA MET A 69 -6.49 -8.59 5.12
C MET A 69 -6.57 -9.92 5.88
N ASN A 70 -5.81 -10.93 5.45
CA ASN A 70 -5.77 -12.27 6.05
C ASN A 70 -4.60 -12.45 7.04
N THR A 71 -3.93 -11.37 7.48
CA THR A 71 -2.75 -11.39 8.38
C THR A 71 -2.98 -10.61 9.68
#